data_AF-A0A7X9E6N5-F1
#
_entry.id   AF-A0A7X9E6N5-F1
#
_cell.length_a   1.000
_cell.length_b   1.000
_cell.length_c   1.000
_cell.angle_alpha   90.00
_cell.angle_beta   90.00
_cell.angle_gamma   90.00
#
_symmetry.space_group_name_H-M   'P 1'
#
loop_
_entity.id
_entity.type
_entity.pdbx_description
1 polymer ?
#
loop_
_entity_poly.entity_id
_entity_poly.type
_entity_poly.pdbx_seq_one_letter_code
_entity_poly.pdbx_strand_id
1 'polypeptide(L)'
;MEQRTNKINEKKSKKGRQVILLGLLWLFYLAVLFFLSKIYLADIYFKKSQALLNIGDEKNAFSYVNKAISLNPYEPNYYRGRAKVNTIRLVAVASEEDVKKDILFDLQKAYSLNPTNLVTIRNSIPLYYFIAVRDLSVGPGASNVDEKYIDYTKEFFRAAKRNYWNDVGVISSLAKYEKKLGLKIEYEESLERIEFLRPDLLKWNESFR
;
A
#
# COMPACT_ATOMS: atom_id res chain seq x y z
N MET A 1 9.22 -55.38 -43.90
CA MET A 1 9.00 -53.96 -44.28
C MET A 1 8.20 -53.19 -43.23
N GLU A 2 7.21 -53.82 -42.60
CA GLU A 2 6.28 -53.22 -41.62
C GLU A 2 6.94 -52.62 -40.35
N GLN A 3 8.00 -53.24 -39.83
CA GLN A 3 8.75 -52.68 -38.69
C GLN A 3 9.50 -51.37 -39.02
N ARG A 4 9.88 -51.15 -40.29
CA ARG A 4 10.56 -49.91 -40.71
C ARG A 4 9.56 -48.76 -40.87
N THR A 5 8.37 -49.03 -41.39
CA THR A 5 7.30 -48.03 -41.54
C THR A 5 6.75 -47.56 -40.18
N ASN A 6 6.56 -48.46 -39.21
CA ASN A 6 6.15 -48.08 -37.85
C ASN A 6 7.18 -47.18 -37.15
N LYS A 7 8.48 -47.49 -37.26
CA LYS A 7 9.56 -46.68 -36.66
C LYS A 7 9.67 -45.29 -37.29
N ILE A 8 9.35 -45.14 -38.57
CA ILE A 8 9.32 -43.84 -39.27
C ILE A 8 8.11 -43.01 -38.82
N ASN A 9 6.93 -43.61 -38.68
CA ASN A 9 5.73 -42.93 -38.22
C ASN A 9 5.85 -42.48 -36.76
N GLU A 10 6.45 -43.29 -35.90
CA GLU A 10 6.74 -42.95 -34.51
C GLU A 10 7.73 -41.77 -34.40
N LYS A 11 8.80 -41.77 -35.23
CA LYS A 11 9.77 -40.66 -35.30
C LYS A 11 9.14 -39.36 -35.84
N LYS A 12 8.24 -39.43 -36.81
CA LYS A 12 7.48 -38.27 -37.32
C LYS A 12 6.52 -37.72 -36.26
N SER A 13 5.80 -38.60 -35.57
CA SER A 13 4.91 -38.23 -34.44
C SER A 13 5.68 -37.55 -33.31
N LYS A 14 6.86 -38.09 -32.93
CA LYS A 14 7.75 -37.50 -31.92
C LYS A 14 8.28 -36.12 -32.34
N LYS A 15 8.68 -35.94 -33.61
CA LYS A 15 9.07 -34.63 -34.15
C LYS A 15 7.92 -33.62 -34.16
N GLY A 16 6.72 -34.04 -34.53
CA GLY A 16 5.52 -33.18 -34.48
C GLY A 16 5.22 -32.70 -33.06
N ARG A 17 5.28 -33.60 -32.07
CA ARG A 17 5.16 -33.25 -30.65
C ARG A 17 6.23 -32.26 -30.19
N GLN A 18 7.48 -32.44 -30.63
CA GLN A 18 8.58 -31.51 -30.29
C GLN A 18 8.35 -30.11 -30.85
N VAL A 19 7.88 -29.97 -32.09
CA VAL A 19 7.56 -28.66 -32.67
C VAL A 19 6.43 -27.97 -31.92
N ILE A 20 5.38 -28.72 -31.56
CA ILE A 20 4.26 -28.20 -30.75
C ILE A 20 4.77 -27.72 -29.39
N LEU A 21 5.60 -28.52 -28.72
CA LEU A 21 6.19 -28.14 -27.42
C LEU A 21 7.06 -26.88 -27.54
N LEU A 22 7.88 -26.76 -28.57
CA LEU A 22 8.67 -25.55 -28.82
C LEU A 22 7.78 -24.33 -29.07
N GLY A 23 6.71 -24.49 -29.85
CA GLY A 23 5.74 -23.41 -30.07
C GLY A 23 5.05 -22.96 -28.78
N LEU A 24 4.66 -23.91 -27.92
CA LEU A 24 4.07 -23.61 -26.60
C LEU A 24 5.08 -22.91 -25.68
N LEU A 25 6.35 -23.32 -25.70
CA LEU A 25 7.42 -22.67 -24.93
C LEU A 25 7.63 -21.22 -25.39
N TRP A 26 7.63 -20.96 -26.70
CA TRP A 26 7.72 -19.60 -27.24
C TRP A 26 6.51 -18.75 -26.86
N LEU A 27 5.30 -19.29 -26.95
CA LEU A 27 4.09 -18.58 -26.55
C LEU A 27 4.12 -18.24 -25.05
N PHE A 28 4.51 -19.20 -24.20
CA PHE A 28 4.68 -18.98 -22.78
C PHE A 28 5.73 -17.89 -22.49
N TYR A 29 6.88 -17.96 -23.16
CA TYR A 29 7.93 -16.94 -23.04
C TYR A 29 7.43 -15.54 -23.40
N LEU A 30 6.72 -15.39 -24.52
CA LEU A 30 6.15 -14.10 -24.94
C LEU A 30 5.09 -13.60 -23.94
N ALA A 31 4.26 -14.49 -23.39
CA ALA A 31 3.29 -14.14 -22.37
C ALA A 31 3.97 -13.64 -21.08
N VAL A 32 5.07 -14.29 -20.65
CA VAL A 32 5.86 -13.84 -19.51
C VAL A 32 6.48 -12.46 -19.77
N LEU A 33 7.09 -12.24 -20.94
CA LEU A 33 7.64 -10.93 -21.30
C LEU A 33 6.58 -9.84 -21.30
N PHE A 34 5.41 -10.11 -21.87
CA PHE A 34 4.30 -9.18 -21.86
C PHE A 34 3.87 -8.82 -20.43
N PHE A 35 3.73 -9.82 -19.55
CA PHE A 35 3.38 -9.59 -18.16
C PHE A 35 4.44 -8.77 -17.40
N LEU A 36 5.73 -9.11 -17.55
CA LEU A 36 6.83 -8.35 -16.96
C LEU A 36 6.89 -6.91 -17.46
N SER A 37 6.63 -6.70 -18.76
CA SER A 37 6.60 -5.35 -19.34
C SER A 37 5.49 -4.49 -18.75
N LYS A 38 4.31 -5.08 -18.45
CA LYS A 38 3.21 -4.38 -17.78
C LYS A 38 3.58 -3.98 -16.35
N ILE A 39 4.20 -4.89 -15.58
CA ILE A 39 4.65 -4.61 -14.21
C ILE A 39 5.67 -3.47 -14.22
N TYR A 40 6.70 -3.57 -15.08
CA TYR A 40 7.71 -2.53 -15.21
C TYR A 40 7.10 -1.17 -15.57
N LEU A 41 6.18 -1.14 -16.54
CA LEU A 41 5.51 0.10 -16.93
C LEU A 41 4.63 0.66 -15.80
N ALA A 42 4.03 -0.19 -14.98
CA ALA A 42 3.28 0.22 -13.80
C ALA A 42 4.20 0.95 -12.79
N ASP A 43 5.39 0.42 -12.53
CA ASP A 43 6.38 1.05 -11.64
C ASP A 43 6.85 2.40 -12.16
N ILE A 44 7.05 2.53 -13.48
CA ILE A 44 7.41 3.80 -14.12
C ILE A 44 6.30 4.84 -13.91
N TYR A 45 5.04 4.47 -14.14
CA TYR A 45 3.91 5.38 -13.90
C TYR A 45 3.77 5.73 -12.43
N PHE A 46 3.96 4.78 -11.52
CA PHE A 46 3.92 5.05 -10.10
C PHE A 46 5.02 6.02 -9.67
N LYS A 47 6.27 5.79 -10.09
CA LYS A 47 7.40 6.69 -9.82
C LYS A 47 7.14 8.10 -10.35
N LYS A 48 6.55 8.21 -11.55
CA LYS A 48 6.17 9.50 -12.13
C LYS A 48 5.08 10.20 -11.31
N SER A 49 4.07 9.47 -10.83
CA SER A 49 3.06 10.01 -9.90
C SER A 49 3.71 10.60 -8.65
N GLN A 50 4.64 9.87 -8.03
CA GLN A 50 5.32 10.34 -6.82
C GLN A 50 6.15 11.61 -7.07
N ALA A 51 6.84 11.69 -8.22
CA ALA A 51 7.59 12.89 -8.60
C ALA A 51 6.68 14.10 -8.82
N LEU A 52 5.54 13.91 -9.49
CA LEU A 52 4.53 14.95 -9.72
C LEU A 52 3.91 15.44 -8.41
N LEU A 53 3.63 14.52 -7.50
CA LEU A 53 3.12 14.86 -6.17
C LEU A 53 4.10 15.74 -5.39
N ASN A 54 5.40 15.48 -5.50
CA ASN A 54 6.43 16.25 -4.82
C ASN A 54 6.56 17.69 -5.35
N ILE A 55 6.14 17.95 -6.60
CA ILE A 55 6.10 19.30 -7.18
C ILE A 55 4.70 19.95 -7.11
N GLY A 56 3.76 19.31 -6.41
CA GLY A 56 2.39 19.82 -6.23
C GLY A 56 1.44 19.58 -7.40
N ASP A 57 1.85 18.82 -8.42
CA ASP A 57 0.99 18.48 -9.57
C ASP A 57 0.11 17.27 -9.25
N GLU A 58 -0.87 17.50 -8.39
CA GLU A 58 -1.77 16.49 -7.84
C GLU A 58 -2.65 15.85 -8.93
N LYS A 59 -3.17 16.64 -9.88
CA LYS A 59 -4.01 16.13 -10.98
C LYS A 59 -3.26 15.13 -11.84
N ASN A 60 -2.04 15.44 -12.26
CA ASN A 60 -1.26 14.51 -13.06
C ASN A 60 -0.76 13.34 -12.21
N ALA A 61 -0.39 13.55 -10.94
CA ALA A 61 -0.06 12.46 -10.03
C ALA A 61 -1.20 11.44 -9.94
N PHE A 62 -2.44 11.90 -9.73
CA PHE A 62 -3.63 11.05 -9.68
C PHE A 62 -3.84 10.26 -10.98
N SER A 63 -3.64 10.89 -12.14
CA SER A 63 -3.72 10.21 -13.44
C SER A 63 -2.68 9.10 -13.58
N TYR A 64 -1.43 9.35 -13.20
CA TYR A 64 -0.36 8.36 -13.33
C TYR A 64 -0.47 7.21 -12.34
N VAL A 65 -0.88 7.45 -11.09
CA VAL A 65 -1.10 6.35 -10.14
C VAL A 65 -2.26 5.44 -10.58
N ASN A 66 -3.31 5.98 -11.19
CA ASN A 66 -4.38 5.17 -11.77
C ASN A 66 -3.89 4.28 -12.92
N LYS A 67 -2.98 4.79 -13.77
CA LYS A 67 -2.35 3.97 -14.82
C LYS A 67 -1.51 2.84 -14.21
N ALA A 68 -0.77 3.11 -13.14
CA ALA A 68 0.00 2.08 -12.44
C ALA A 68 -0.91 0.97 -11.90
N ILE A 69 -1.99 1.33 -11.21
CA ILE A 69 -3.01 0.38 -10.70
C ILE A 69 -3.63 -0.43 -11.84
N SER A 70 -3.97 0.19 -12.98
CA SER A 70 -4.57 -0.54 -14.11
C SER A 70 -3.63 -1.57 -14.75
N LEU A 71 -2.32 -1.34 -14.69
CA LEU A 71 -1.33 -2.23 -15.28
C LEU A 71 -0.95 -3.38 -14.34
N ASN A 72 -0.86 -3.10 -13.05
CA ASN A 72 -0.60 -4.09 -12.01
C ASN A 72 -1.47 -3.81 -10.76
N PRO A 73 -2.68 -4.37 -10.70
CA PRO A 73 -3.64 -4.13 -9.63
C PRO A 73 -3.34 -4.89 -8.34
N TYR A 74 -2.24 -5.66 -8.30
CA TYR A 74 -1.85 -6.48 -7.16
C TYR A 74 -0.69 -5.91 -6.36
N GLU A 75 -0.20 -4.71 -6.73
CA GLU A 75 0.84 -4.00 -5.98
C GLU A 75 0.23 -3.09 -4.90
N PRO A 76 0.39 -3.40 -3.59
CA PRO A 76 -0.14 -2.61 -2.49
C PRO A 76 0.28 -1.14 -2.52
N ASN A 77 1.54 -0.88 -2.93
CA ASN A 77 2.13 0.44 -2.84
C ASN A 77 1.43 1.46 -3.75
N TYR A 78 0.82 1.02 -4.84
CA TYR A 78 0.10 1.91 -5.75
C TYR A 78 -1.20 2.42 -5.15
N TYR A 79 -1.97 1.56 -4.47
CA TYR A 79 -3.19 1.98 -3.77
C TYR A 79 -2.85 2.93 -2.62
N ARG A 80 -1.87 2.57 -1.78
CA ARG A 80 -1.38 3.47 -0.72
C ARG A 80 -0.86 4.79 -1.29
N GLY A 81 -0.22 4.75 -2.45
CA GLY A 81 0.22 5.94 -3.17
C GLY A 81 -0.94 6.82 -3.65
N ARG A 82 -2.01 6.22 -4.18
CA ARG A 82 -3.22 6.95 -4.56
C ARG A 82 -3.94 7.54 -3.35
N ALA A 83 -4.01 6.80 -2.24
CA ALA A 83 -4.45 7.33 -0.95
C ALA A 83 -3.62 8.56 -0.54
N LYS A 84 -2.28 8.52 -0.67
CA LYS A 84 -1.41 9.68 -0.42
C LYS A 84 -1.74 10.86 -1.34
N VAL A 85 -1.96 10.64 -2.64
CA VAL A 85 -2.37 11.71 -3.57
C VAL A 85 -3.70 12.32 -3.11
N ASN A 86 -4.67 11.49 -2.75
CA ASN A 86 -5.97 11.94 -2.28
C ASN A 86 -5.91 12.68 -0.93
N THR A 87 -4.93 12.42 -0.05
CA THR A 87 -4.79 13.24 1.17
C THR A 87 -4.46 14.71 0.89
N ILE A 88 -3.81 15.02 -0.23
CA ILE A 88 -3.59 16.43 -0.65
C ILE A 88 -4.90 17.03 -1.16
N ARG A 89 -5.74 16.24 -1.82
CA ARG A 89 -7.08 16.65 -2.26
C ARG A 89 -7.99 17.01 -1.11
N LEU A 90 -7.88 16.36 0.05
CA LEU A 90 -8.67 16.70 1.23
C LEU A 90 -8.60 18.19 1.59
N VAL A 91 -7.46 18.83 1.36
CA VAL A 91 -7.26 20.26 1.65
C VAL A 91 -7.83 21.16 0.53
N ALA A 92 -8.03 20.62 -0.67
CA ALA A 92 -8.32 21.38 -1.89
C ALA A 92 -9.77 21.26 -2.40
N VAL A 93 -10.59 20.35 -1.85
CA VAL A 93 -11.93 20.06 -2.39
C VAL A 93 -13.06 20.43 -1.43
N ALA A 94 -14.23 20.72 -2.01
CA ALA A 94 -15.47 20.99 -1.26
C ALA A 94 -16.17 19.73 -0.72
N SER A 95 -15.90 18.54 -1.27
CA SER A 95 -16.46 17.25 -0.80
C SER A 95 -15.35 16.40 -0.16
N GLU A 96 -15.06 16.69 1.11
CA GLU A 96 -14.06 15.93 1.88
C GLU A 96 -14.48 14.47 2.09
N GLU A 97 -15.79 14.23 2.23
CA GLU A 97 -16.35 12.92 2.57
C GLU A 97 -16.07 11.86 1.49
N ASP A 98 -16.31 12.18 0.22
CA ASP A 98 -16.04 11.25 -0.89
C ASP A 98 -14.55 10.92 -0.98
N VAL A 99 -13.70 11.91 -0.73
CA VAL A 99 -12.24 11.72 -0.76
C VAL A 99 -11.77 10.84 0.41
N LYS A 100 -12.29 11.03 1.63
CA LYS A 100 -11.97 10.15 2.77
C LYS A 100 -12.38 8.71 2.50
N LYS A 101 -13.55 8.49 1.88
CA LYS A 101 -14.01 7.16 1.47
C LYS A 101 -13.06 6.51 0.45
N ASP A 102 -12.64 7.25 -0.56
CA ASP A 102 -11.67 6.76 -1.56
C ASP A 102 -10.31 6.41 -0.92
N ILE A 103 -9.83 7.25 0.00
CA ILE A 103 -8.60 6.99 0.76
C ILE A 103 -8.75 5.71 1.57
N LEU A 104 -9.84 5.56 2.33
CA LEU A 104 -10.06 4.37 3.15
C LEU A 104 -10.09 3.10 2.29
N PHE A 105 -10.80 3.12 1.17
CA PHE A 105 -10.83 2.00 0.22
C PHE A 105 -9.42 1.61 -0.23
N ASP A 106 -8.61 2.59 -0.63
CA ASP A 106 -7.24 2.36 -1.08
C ASP A 106 -6.33 1.81 0.02
N LEU A 107 -6.46 2.31 1.25
CA LEU A 107 -5.69 1.83 2.40
C LEU A 107 -6.07 0.39 2.76
N GLN A 108 -7.36 0.07 2.77
CA GLN A 108 -7.85 -1.29 3.00
C GLN A 108 -7.41 -2.23 1.88
N LYS A 109 -7.45 -1.78 0.62
CA LYS A 109 -6.97 -2.58 -0.52
C LYS A 109 -5.48 -2.85 -0.40
N ALA A 110 -4.67 -1.84 -0.12
CA ALA A 110 -3.22 -2.00 0.11
C ALA A 110 -2.93 -2.99 1.24
N TYR A 111 -3.64 -2.86 2.37
CA TYR A 111 -3.51 -3.78 3.49
C TYR A 111 -3.90 -5.22 3.11
N SER A 112 -5.02 -5.42 2.41
CA SER A 112 -5.50 -6.74 2.01
C SER A 112 -4.56 -7.48 1.06
N LEU A 113 -3.85 -6.75 0.20
CA LEU A 113 -2.89 -7.31 -0.75
C LEU A 113 -1.61 -7.78 -0.06
N ASN A 114 -1.20 -7.13 1.03
CA ASN A 114 -0.03 -7.54 1.80
C ASN A 114 -0.09 -7.07 3.28
N PRO A 115 -0.80 -7.82 4.15
CA PRO A 115 -1.12 -7.37 5.52
C PRO A 115 0.08 -7.35 6.48
N THR A 116 1.19 -8.00 6.11
CA THR A 116 2.41 -8.11 6.91
C THR A 116 3.59 -7.35 6.30
N ASN A 117 3.36 -6.49 5.30
CA ASN A 117 4.41 -5.65 4.75
C ASN A 117 4.65 -4.42 5.62
N LEU A 118 5.81 -4.40 6.30
CA LEU A 118 6.19 -3.30 7.20
C LEU A 118 6.13 -1.93 6.51
N VAL A 119 6.56 -1.83 5.25
CA VAL A 119 6.58 -0.56 4.50
C VAL A 119 5.16 -0.07 4.25
N THR A 120 4.25 -0.97 3.84
CA THR A 120 2.82 -0.65 3.66
C THR A 120 2.21 -0.18 4.98
N ILE A 121 2.43 -0.92 6.06
CA ILE A 121 1.85 -0.61 7.38
C ILE A 121 2.36 0.74 7.89
N ARG A 122 3.68 0.90 8.00
CA ARG A 122 4.30 2.12 8.51
C ARG A 122 3.87 3.36 7.72
N ASN A 123 3.82 3.25 6.39
CA ASN A 123 3.46 4.38 5.53
C ASN A 123 1.94 4.62 5.43
N SER A 124 1.11 3.73 5.98
CA SER A 124 -0.35 3.91 6.03
C SER A 124 -0.81 4.57 7.32
N ILE A 125 -0.06 4.44 8.43
CA ILE A 125 -0.35 5.11 9.72
C ILE A 125 -0.72 6.60 9.57
N PRO A 126 0.11 7.45 8.91
CA PRO A 126 -0.24 8.86 8.75
C PRO A 126 -1.51 9.08 7.91
N LEU A 127 -1.81 8.18 6.97
CA LEU A 127 -2.97 8.31 6.08
C LEU A 127 -4.27 7.97 6.81
N TYR A 128 -4.25 6.96 7.69
CA TYR A 128 -5.36 6.67 8.61
C TYR A 128 -5.62 7.83 9.60
N TYR A 129 -4.56 8.51 10.04
CA TYR A 129 -4.73 9.74 10.80
C TYR A 129 -5.49 10.82 10.01
N PHE A 130 -5.10 11.08 8.75
CA PHE A 130 -5.74 12.15 7.97
C PHE A 130 -7.23 11.92 7.71
N ILE A 131 -7.68 10.68 7.53
CA ILE A 131 -9.11 10.40 7.39
C ILE A 131 -9.86 10.49 8.73
N ALA A 132 -9.19 10.25 9.86
CA ALA A 132 -9.79 10.34 11.18
C ALA A 132 -9.83 11.75 11.76
N VAL A 133 -9.19 12.73 11.12
CA VAL A 133 -9.33 14.15 11.46
C VAL A 133 -10.54 14.71 10.74
N ARG A 134 -11.39 15.45 11.47
CA ARG A 134 -12.60 16.05 10.91
C ARG A 134 -12.30 17.28 10.07
N ASP A 135 -11.54 18.23 10.62
CA ASP A 135 -11.15 19.47 9.94
C ASP A 135 -9.61 19.62 9.98
N LEU A 136 -8.97 19.60 8.81
CA LEU A 136 -7.51 19.68 8.69
C LEU A 136 -6.95 21.09 8.99
N SER A 137 -7.78 22.12 9.05
CA SER A 137 -7.39 23.48 9.40
C SER A 137 -7.35 23.73 10.92
N VAL A 138 -8.00 22.85 11.69
CA VAL A 138 -8.04 22.91 13.15
C VAL A 138 -6.94 22.03 13.75
N GLY A 139 -6.40 22.44 14.89
CA GLY A 139 -5.38 21.69 15.61
C GLY A 139 -5.81 20.24 15.92
N PRO A 140 -4.85 19.31 16.05
CA PRO A 140 -5.14 17.92 16.42
C PRO A 140 -5.71 17.85 17.84
N GLY A 141 -6.61 16.90 18.08
CA GLY A 141 -7.13 16.61 19.42
C GLY A 141 -8.43 15.80 19.36
N ALA A 142 -8.85 15.31 20.53
CA ALA A 142 -10.07 14.51 20.66
C ALA A 142 -11.34 15.23 20.15
N SER A 143 -11.37 16.56 20.23
CA SER A 143 -12.49 17.37 19.72
C SER A 143 -12.51 17.49 18.20
N ASN A 144 -11.43 17.18 17.49
CA ASN A 144 -11.31 17.30 16.03
C ASN A 144 -11.24 15.94 15.33
N VAL A 145 -11.87 14.93 15.94
CA VAL A 145 -11.97 13.60 15.37
C VAL A 145 -13.21 13.49 14.50
N ASP A 146 -13.09 12.75 13.41
CA ASP A 146 -14.19 12.35 12.53
C ASP A 146 -14.75 11.01 13.03
N GLU A 147 -15.94 11.05 13.62
CA GLU A 147 -16.61 9.87 14.21
C GLU A 147 -16.85 8.75 13.18
N LYS A 148 -16.98 9.10 11.89
CA LYS A 148 -17.22 8.11 10.84
C LYS A 148 -15.98 7.27 10.55
N TYR A 149 -14.79 7.86 10.69
CA TYR A 149 -13.52 7.26 10.25
C TYR A 149 -12.64 6.78 11.40
N ILE A 150 -12.86 7.27 12.62
CA ILE A 150 -12.01 6.95 13.77
C ILE A 150 -11.93 5.46 14.09
N ASP A 151 -13.03 4.72 13.95
CA ASP A 151 -13.04 3.29 14.30
C ASP A 151 -12.19 2.46 13.34
N TYR A 152 -12.18 2.79 12.04
CA TYR A 152 -11.27 2.17 11.07
C TYR A 152 -9.81 2.44 11.41
N THR A 153 -9.49 3.66 11.85
CA THR A 153 -8.14 4.03 12.26
C THR A 153 -7.70 3.29 13.52
N LYS A 154 -8.57 3.19 14.52
CA LYS A 154 -8.33 2.39 15.74
C LYS A 154 -8.12 0.92 15.41
N GLU A 155 -8.96 0.34 14.55
CA GLU A 155 -8.82 -1.06 14.15
C GLU A 155 -7.48 -1.31 13.46
N PHE A 156 -7.11 -0.45 12.50
CA PHE A 156 -5.82 -0.53 11.83
C PHE A 156 -4.65 -0.38 12.81
N PHE A 157 -4.70 0.57 13.75
CA PHE A 157 -3.65 0.75 14.76
C PHE A 157 -3.51 -0.46 15.66
N ARG A 158 -4.62 -1.03 16.15
CA ARG A 158 -4.59 -2.29 16.93
C ARG A 158 -3.99 -3.44 16.12
N ALA A 159 -4.36 -3.57 14.85
CA ALA A 159 -3.78 -4.60 13.98
C ALA A 159 -2.27 -4.41 13.77
N ALA A 160 -1.82 -3.17 13.58
CA ALA A 160 -0.40 -2.84 13.47
C ALA A 160 0.35 -3.16 14.77
N LYS A 161 -0.19 -2.82 15.94
CA LYS A 161 0.38 -3.19 17.25
C LYS A 161 0.53 -4.71 17.40
N ARG A 162 -0.50 -5.48 17.06
CA ARG A 162 -0.44 -6.96 17.13
C ARG A 162 0.69 -7.55 16.29
N ASN A 163 0.93 -7.01 15.09
CA ASN A 163 1.92 -7.55 14.16
C ASN A 163 3.35 -7.00 14.42
N TYR A 164 3.47 -5.81 15.01
CA TYR A 164 4.75 -5.09 15.13
C TYR A 164 5.01 -4.57 16.54
N TRP A 165 4.55 -5.30 17.57
CA TRP A 165 4.68 -4.91 18.98
C TRP A 165 6.14 -4.69 19.44
N ASN A 166 7.10 -5.25 18.71
CA ASN A 166 8.53 -5.17 19.01
C ASN A 166 9.27 -4.20 18.08
N ASP A 167 8.60 -3.59 17.10
CA ASP A 167 9.19 -2.58 16.22
C ASP A 167 8.96 -1.19 16.83
N VAL A 168 9.98 -0.67 17.50
CA VAL A 168 9.91 0.64 18.15
C VAL A 168 9.60 1.77 17.18
N GLY A 169 9.98 1.64 15.90
CA GLY A 169 9.69 2.64 14.86
C GLY A 169 8.20 2.68 14.51
N VAL A 170 7.56 1.51 14.42
CA VAL A 170 6.11 1.40 14.23
C VAL A 170 5.36 1.91 15.46
N ILE A 171 5.70 1.43 16.66
CA ILE A 171 5.00 1.85 17.90
C ILE A 171 5.18 3.35 18.14
N SER A 172 6.36 3.90 17.90
CA SER A 172 6.59 5.36 18.00
C SER A 172 5.73 6.16 17.02
N SER A 173 5.55 5.63 15.79
CA SER A 173 4.68 6.27 14.81
C SER A 173 3.22 6.20 15.24
N LEU A 174 2.75 5.05 15.76
CA LEU A 174 1.40 4.90 16.28
C LEU A 174 1.14 5.85 17.45
N ALA A 175 2.02 5.84 18.46
CA ALA A 175 1.96 6.72 19.63
C ALA A 175 1.81 8.20 19.23
N LYS A 176 2.61 8.66 18.26
CA LYS A 176 2.52 10.03 17.74
C LYS A 176 1.12 10.38 17.24
N TYR A 177 0.48 9.48 16.49
CA TYR A 177 -0.84 9.74 15.92
C TYR A 177 -1.98 9.44 16.90
N GLU A 178 -1.82 8.50 17.82
CA GLU A 178 -2.73 8.28 18.95
C GLU A 178 -2.83 9.53 19.82
N LYS A 179 -1.68 10.15 20.19
CA LYS A 179 -1.63 11.44 20.88
C LYS A 179 -2.38 12.53 20.12
N LYS A 180 -2.14 12.66 18.81
CA LYS A 180 -2.81 13.66 17.96
C LYS A 180 -4.31 13.45 17.85
N LEU A 181 -4.79 12.21 17.92
CA LEU A 181 -6.22 11.88 17.89
C LEU A 181 -6.86 11.93 19.30
N GLY A 182 -6.06 12.18 20.35
CA GLY A 182 -6.55 12.16 21.73
C GLY A 182 -6.91 10.76 22.24
N LEU A 183 -6.34 9.70 21.65
CA LEU A 183 -6.54 8.30 22.05
C LEU A 183 -5.68 7.97 23.27
N LYS A 184 -6.08 8.47 24.44
CA LYS A 184 -5.25 8.45 25.66
C LYS A 184 -4.84 7.04 26.07
N ILE A 185 -5.79 6.11 26.10
CA ILE A 185 -5.55 4.72 26.53
C ILE A 185 -4.57 4.04 25.57
N GLU A 186 -4.82 4.13 24.27
CA GLU A 186 -3.96 3.53 23.25
C GLU A 186 -2.57 4.19 23.22
N TYR A 187 -2.50 5.50 23.46
CA TYR A 187 -1.24 6.23 23.54
C TYR A 187 -0.39 5.79 24.74
N GLU A 188 -1.00 5.67 25.93
CA GLU A 188 -0.32 5.20 27.15
C GLU A 188 0.23 3.79 26.97
N GLU A 189 -0.56 2.87 26.40
CA GLU A 189 -0.13 1.51 26.04
C GLU A 189 1.11 1.53 25.11
N SER A 190 1.11 2.41 24.11
CA SER A 190 2.26 2.58 23.22
C SER A 190 3.49 3.16 23.94
N LEU A 191 3.30 4.10 24.88
CA LEU A 191 4.39 4.68 25.65
C LEU A 191 5.06 3.66 26.56
N GLU A 192 4.28 2.87 27.30
CA GLU A 192 4.80 1.77 28.13
C GLU A 192 5.65 0.81 27.27
N ARG A 193 5.18 0.52 26.06
CA ARG A 193 5.93 -0.34 25.15
C ARG A 193 7.22 0.29 24.65
N ILE A 194 7.19 1.58 24.32
CA ILE A 194 8.40 2.33 23.92
C ILE A 194 9.38 2.39 25.08
N GLU A 195 8.92 2.61 26.31
CA GLU A 195 9.77 2.61 27.50
C GLU A 195 10.48 1.29 27.69
N PHE A 196 9.76 0.17 27.54
CA PHE A 196 10.34 -1.16 27.63
C PHE A 196 11.40 -1.43 26.54
N LEU A 197 11.13 -1.01 25.29
CA LEU A 197 12.04 -1.29 24.16
C LEU A 197 13.24 -0.32 24.10
N ARG A 198 12.99 0.97 24.32
CA ARG A 198 13.92 2.09 24.11
C ARG A 198 13.53 3.29 24.99
N PRO A 199 13.81 3.24 26.31
CA PRO A 199 13.40 4.29 27.25
C PRO A 199 14.07 5.64 26.96
N ASP A 200 15.19 5.64 26.27
CA ASP A 200 15.85 6.87 25.82
C ASP A 200 14.96 7.71 24.90
N LEU A 201 14.15 7.08 24.03
CA LEU A 201 13.30 7.79 23.06
C LEU A 201 12.30 8.74 23.73
N LEU A 202 11.81 8.40 24.91
CA LEU A 202 10.87 9.24 25.67
C LEU A 202 11.50 10.56 26.11
N LYS A 203 12.84 10.62 26.25
CA LYS A 203 13.54 11.82 26.70
C LYS A 203 13.81 12.81 25.58
N TRP A 204 14.07 12.35 24.36
CA TRP A 204 14.56 13.22 23.27
C TRP A 204 13.64 13.33 22.05
N ASN A 205 12.66 12.44 21.87
CA ASN A 205 11.75 12.52 20.73
C ASN A 205 10.66 13.58 20.97
N GLU A 206 10.65 14.62 20.14
CA GLU A 206 9.68 15.73 20.19
C GLU A 206 8.22 15.28 20.10
N SER A 207 7.95 14.10 19.51
CA SER A 207 6.58 13.57 19.43
C SER A 207 5.99 13.23 20.81
N PHE A 208 6.85 12.97 21.81
CA PHE A 208 6.46 12.53 23.15
C PHE A 208 6.65 13.59 24.23
N ARG A 209 7.35 14.69 23.92
CA ARG A 209 7.37 15.91 24.73
C ARG A 209 6.06 16.69 24.60
#